data_AF-A0A1B7LKW0-F1
#
_entry.id   AF-A0A1B7LKW0-F1
#
_cell.length_a   1.000
_cell.length_b   1.000
_cell.length_c   1.000
_cell.angle_alpha   90.00
_cell.angle_beta   90.00
_cell.angle_gamma   90.00
#
_symmetry.space_group_name_H-M   'P 1'
#
loop_
_entity.id
_entity.type
_entity.pdbx_description
1 polymer ?
#
loop_
_entity_poly.entity_id
_entity_poly.type
_entity_poly.pdbx_seq_one_letter_code
_entity_poly.pdbx_strand_id
1 'polypeptide(L)'
;MKNSNLQNVLGNSIDVKLTDNITRNYSEIRADIPVSQYRSIRLWGQVRDSAGNPIPYALLKLVKSTNGNDYCGIAHTTADCQGFYQFDLCPDDGAEYKILASKSNAGAELTMHNSGNCPTSQASYDPCSDCPCND
;
A
#
# COMPACT_ATOMS: atom_id res chain seq x y z
N MET A 1 -5.09 -24.65 -20.24
CA MET A 1 -5.90 -24.52 -19.02
C MET A 1 -5.62 -23.14 -18.44
N LYS A 2 -6.58 -22.21 -18.58
CA LYS A 2 -6.47 -20.85 -18.02
C LYS A 2 -6.91 -20.91 -16.57
N ASN A 3 -6.03 -20.52 -15.65
CA ASN A 3 -6.31 -20.51 -14.23
C ASN A 3 -7.23 -19.31 -13.94
N SER A 4 -8.52 -19.57 -13.81
CA SER A 4 -9.55 -18.59 -13.46
C SER A 4 -9.59 -18.42 -11.95
N ASN A 5 -9.25 -17.24 -11.42
CA ASN A 5 -9.94 -16.55 -10.31
C ASN A 5 -9.11 -15.44 -9.64
N LEU A 6 -8.74 -14.40 -10.39
CA LEU A 6 -8.39 -13.08 -9.84
C LEU A 6 -8.86 -11.98 -10.81
N GLN A 7 -10.17 -11.92 -11.07
CA GLN A 7 -10.79 -11.03 -12.07
C GLN A 7 -11.38 -9.78 -11.43
N ASN A 8 -10.65 -9.05 -10.58
CA ASN A 8 -11.12 -7.73 -10.09
C ASN A 8 -10.00 -6.71 -9.84
N VAL A 9 -8.77 -6.96 -10.30
CA VAL A 9 -7.75 -5.89 -10.36
C VAL A 9 -7.83 -5.28 -11.76
N LEU A 10 -8.47 -4.12 -11.85
CA LEU A 10 -8.39 -3.29 -13.05
C LEU A 10 -7.08 -2.51 -12.97
N GLY A 11 -6.05 -3.08 -13.55
CA GLY A 11 -4.70 -2.52 -13.53
C GLY A 11 -3.74 -3.38 -14.32
N ASN A 12 -2.57 -2.81 -14.63
CA ASN A 12 -1.46 -3.56 -15.18
C ASN A 12 -0.63 -4.15 -14.05
N SER A 13 -0.06 -5.32 -14.28
CA SER A 13 0.87 -5.98 -13.36
C SER A 13 2.23 -6.13 -14.01
N ILE A 14 3.27 -6.21 -13.18
CA ILE A 14 4.60 -6.62 -13.60
C ILE A 14 5.04 -7.77 -12.70
N ASP A 15 5.53 -8.85 -13.31
CA ASP A 15 6.08 -9.98 -12.57
C ASP A 15 7.55 -9.72 -12.27
N VAL A 16 7.90 -9.64 -10.98
CA VAL A 16 9.29 -9.47 -10.54
C VAL A 16 9.80 -10.80 -9.98
N LYS A 17 10.82 -11.37 -10.63
CA LYS A 17 11.49 -12.58 -10.15
C LYS A 17 12.89 -12.24 -9.66
N LEU A 18 13.11 -12.42 -8.36
CA LEU A 18 14.44 -12.26 -7.76
C LEU A 18 15.27 -13.52 -7.96
N THR A 19 16.53 -13.35 -8.35
CA THR A 19 17.51 -14.44 -8.50
C THR A 19 18.79 -14.09 -7.74
N ASP A 20 19.61 -15.09 -7.42
CA ASP A 20 20.86 -14.90 -6.67
C ASP A 20 21.84 -13.91 -7.32
N ASN A 21 21.83 -13.80 -8.64
CA ASN A 21 22.65 -12.81 -9.34
C ASN A 21 22.10 -11.39 -9.10
N ILE A 22 20.79 -11.20 -9.12
CA ILE A 22 20.17 -9.88 -8.92
C ILE A 22 20.35 -9.44 -7.46
N THR A 23 20.06 -10.31 -6.49
CA THR A 23 20.10 -9.96 -5.06
C THR A 23 21.51 -9.72 -4.52
N ARG A 24 22.56 -10.20 -5.20
CA ARG A 24 23.96 -9.94 -4.83
C ARG A 24 24.53 -8.67 -5.42
N ASN A 25 23.97 -8.16 -6.51
CA ASN A 25 24.56 -7.06 -7.28
C ASN A 25 23.74 -5.77 -7.21
N TYR A 26 22.48 -5.83 -6.80
CA TYR A 26 21.58 -4.69 -6.76
C TYR A 26 20.86 -4.61 -5.42
N SER A 27 20.85 -3.42 -4.83
CA SER A 27 20.12 -3.12 -3.59
C SER A 27 18.73 -2.53 -3.84
N GLU A 28 18.42 -2.14 -5.08
CA GLU A 28 17.18 -1.47 -5.45
C GLU A 28 16.66 -1.98 -6.79
N ILE A 29 15.34 -2.07 -6.91
CA ILE A 29 14.64 -2.41 -8.15
C ILE A 29 13.56 -1.35 -8.38
N ARG A 30 13.69 -0.60 -9.47
CA ARG A 30 12.64 0.30 -9.96
C ARG A 30 11.73 -0.46 -10.93
N ALA A 31 10.43 -0.36 -10.73
CA ALA A 31 9.42 -0.92 -11.63
C ALA A 31 8.36 0.13 -11.95
N ASP A 32 8.40 0.69 -13.15
CA ASP A 32 7.38 1.62 -13.64
C ASP A 32 6.26 0.83 -14.32
N ILE A 33 5.01 1.00 -13.86
CA ILE A 33 3.85 0.31 -14.42
C ILE A 33 2.95 1.36 -15.09
N PRO A 34 2.83 1.37 -16.44
CA PRO A 34 1.87 2.24 -17.09
C PRO A 34 0.45 1.78 -16.76
N VAL A 35 -0.44 2.69 -16.38
CA VAL A 35 -1.84 2.38 -16.07
C VAL A 35 -2.74 3.33 -16.85
N SER A 36 -3.74 2.78 -17.53
CA SER A 36 -4.78 3.57 -18.19
C SER A 36 -5.73 4.16 -17.15
N GLN A 37 -6.14 5.41 -17.35
CA GLN A 37 -7.15 6.04 -16.49
C GLN A 37 -8.54 5.51 -16.87
N TYR A 38 -9.29 5.06 -15.87
CA TYR A 38 -10.68 4.63 -16.03
C TYR A 38 -11.59 5.49 -15.15
N ARG A 39 -12.86 5.60 -15.53
CA ARG A 39 -13.88 6.23 -14.67
C ARG A 39 -14.09 5.33 -13.44
N SER A 40 -13.70 5.83 -12.27
CA SER A 40 -13.95 5.18 -10.99
C SER A 40 -15.00 5.92 -10.18
N ILE A 41 -15.57 5.22 -9.19
CA ILE A 41 -16.35 5.77 -8.11
C ILE A 41 -15.48 5.72 -6.86
N ARG A 42 -15.25 6.88 -6.25
CA ARG A 42 -14.49 7.00 -5.00
C ARG A 42 -15.39 6.66 -3.82
N LEU A 43 -15.10 5.56 -3.13
CA LEU A 43 -15.72 5.19 -1.86
C LEU A 43 -14.79 5.56 -0.72
N TRP A 44 -15.21 6.48 0.15
CA TRP A 44 -14.38 6.98 1.24
C TRP A 44 -15.20 7.15 2.53
N GLY A 45 -14.52 7.19 3.66
CA GLY A 45 -15.16 7.35 4.96
C GLY A 45 -14.14 7.56 6.07
N GLN A 46 -14.62 7.54 7.32
CA GLN A 46 -13.79 7.70 8.51
C GLN A 46 -14.07 6.57 9.51
N VAL A 47 -13.02 5.92 9.99
CA VAL A 47 -13.12 4.94 11.07
C VAL A 47 -13.16 5.68 12.40
N ARG A 48 -14.18 5.40 13.22
CA ARG A 48 -14.37 6.01 14.54
C ARG A 48 -14.66 4.95 15.60
N ASP A 49 -14.28 5.25 16.84
CA ASP A 49 -14.67 4.46 18.01
C ASP A 49 -16.12 4.76 18.43
N SER A 50 -16.60 4.08 19.47
CA SER A 50 -17.96 4.29 20.01
C SER A 50 -18.17 5.66 20.65
N ALA A 51 -17.11 6.39 20.98
CA ALA A 51 -17.16 7.76 21.48
C ALA A 51 -17.08 8.81 20.34
N GLY A 52 -16.89 8.37 19.09
CA GLY A 52 -16.79 9.22 17.92
C GLY A 52 -15.38 9.72 17.62
N ASN A 53 -14.35 9.27 18.35
CA ASN A 53 -12.96 9.63 18.09
C ASN A 53 -12.45 8.87 16.86
N PRO A 54 -11.63 9.51 16.00
CA PRO A 54 -11.02 8.83 14.86
C PRO A 54 -10.09 7.71 15.31
N ILE A 55 -10.13 6.58 14.61
CA ILE A 55 -9.19 5.48 14.79
C ILE A 55 -8.15 5.55 13.68
N PRO A 56 -6.93 6.04 13.97
CA PRO A 56 -5.88 6.13 12.97
C PRO A 56 -5.36 4.74 12.60
N TYR A 57 -4.85 4.60 11.38
CA TYR A 57 -4.12 3.42 10.92
C TYR A 57 -4.91 2.10 11.01
N ALA A 58 -6.24 2.17 11.03
CA ALA A 58 -7.09 1.01 10.95
C ALA A 58 -6.88 0.31 9.59
N LEU A 59 -6.73 -1.01 9.59
CA LEU A 59 -6.67 -1.78 8.34
C LEU A 59 -8.10 -2.07 7.87
N LEU A 60 -8.39 -1.73 6.61
CA LEU A 60 -9.68 -1.98 5.98
C LEU A 60 -9.53 -2.91 4.79
N LYS A 61 -10.52 -3.76 4.58
CA LYS A 61 -10.66 -4.62 3.41
C LYS A 61 -11.98 -4.32 2.71
N LEU A 62 -11.91 -4.17 1.40
CA LEU A 62 -13.07 -4.10 0.53
C LEU A 62 -13.33 -5.50 -0.02
N VAL A 63 -14.55 -5.99 0.17
CA VAL A 63 -15.01 -7.26 -0.37
C VAL A 63 -16.24 -7.05 -1.26
N LYS A 64 -16.39 -7.86 -2.30
CA LYS A 64 -17.56 -7.91 -3.19
C LYS A 64 -18.38 -9.15 -2.85
N SER A 65 -19.68 -9.02 -2.72
CA SER A 65 -20.56 -10.18 -2.54
C SER A 65 -20.56 -11.00 -3.82
N THR A 66 -20.49 -12.32 -3.65
CA THR A 66 -20.68 -13.28 -4.74
C THR A 66 -22.05 -13.94 -4.61
N ASN A 67 -22.43 -14.81 -5.55
CA ASN A 67 -23.64 -15.62 -5.42
C ASN A 67 -23.52 -16.57 -4.22
N GLY A 68 -24.56 -16.67 -3.39
CA GLY A 68 -24.47 -17.30 -2.07
C GLY A 68 -23.86 -16.33 -1.05
N ASN A 69 -23.91 -16.63 0.26
CA ASN A 69 -23.44 -15.71 1.32
C ASN A 69 -21.90 -15.53 1.38
N ASP A 70 -21.23 -15.66 0.23
CA ASP A 70 -19.78 -15.64 0.07
C ASP A 70 -19.28 -14.25 -0.37
N TYR A 71 -18.02 -13.97 -0.04
CA TYR A 71 -17.37 -12.70 -0.34
C TYR A 71 -16.01 -12.93 -1.00
N CYS A 72 -15.73 -12.15 -2.05
CA CYS A 72 -14.42 -12.10 -2.70
C CYS A 72 -13.68 -10.83 -2.29
N GLY A 73 -12.41 -10.96 -1.89
CA GLY A 73 -11.55 -9.81 -1.58
C GLY A 73 -11.19 -9.02 -2.84
N ILE A 74 -11.36 -7.70 -2.78
CA ILE A 74 -11.10 -6.79 -3.92
C ILE A 74 -9.85 -5.95 -3.66
N ALA A 75 -9.80 -5.29 -2.50
CA ALA A 75 -8.73 -4.37 -2.15
C ALA A 75 -8.55 -4.30 -0.63
N HIS A 76 -7.42 -3.75 -0.19
CA HIS A 76 -7.19 -3.36 1.19
C HIS A 76 -6.54 -1.99 1.23
N THR A 77 -6.76 -1.27 2.32
CA THR A 77 -6.14 0.04 2.57
C THR A 77 -5.96 0.23 4.07
N THR A 78 -5.20 1.24 4.45
CA THR A 78 -5.00 1.65 5.84
C THR A 78 -5.51 3.07 6.01
N ALA A 79 -6.25 3.33 7.08
CA ALA A 79 -6.71 4.68 7.39
C ALA A 79 -5.53 5.61 7.71
N ASP A 80 -5.67 6.89 7.41
CA ASP A 80 -4.66 7.89 7.75
C ASP A 80 -4.64 8.22 9.26
N CYS A 81 -3.82 9.21 9.65
CA CYS A 81 -3.70 9.66 11.05
C CYS A 81 -4.98 10.33 11.60
N GLN A 82 -5.94 10.66 10.74
CA GLN A 82 -7.26 11.19 11.11
C GLN A 82 -8.37 10.13 10.94
N GLY A 83 -8.00 8.88 10.67
CA GLY A 83 -8.93 7.77 10.50
C GLY A 83 -9.67 7.76 9.15
N PHE A 84 -9.30 8.59 8.18
CA PHE A 84 -9.93 8.57 6.85
C PHE A 84 -9.35 7.45 5.99
N TYR A 85 -10.21 6.85 5.17
CA TYR A 85 -9.83 5.82 4.20
C TYR A 85 -10.51 6.05 2.86
N GLN A 86 -9.97 5.42 1.81
CA GLN A 86 -10.49 5.47 0.46
C GLN A 86 -10.29 4.15 -0.28
N PHE A 87 -11.26 3.83 -1.12
CA PHE A 87 -11.20 2.84 -2.20
C PHE A 87 -11.67 3.49 -3.51
N ASP A 88 -11.08 3.05 -4.62
CA ASP A 88 -11.55 3.39 -5.95
C ASP A 88 -12.22 2.16 -6.57
N LEU A 89 -13.51 2.28 -6.84
CA LEU A 89 -14.34 1.22 -7.41
C LEU A 89 -14.50 1.45 -8.90
N CYS A 90 -14.43 0.39 -9.69
CA CYS A 90 -14.95 0.43 -11.04
C CYS A 90 -16.42 0.02 -11.02
N PRO A 91 -17.33 0.83 -11.60
CA PRO A 91 -18.75 0.50 -11.59
C PRO A 91 -19.00 -0.83 -12.29
N ASP A 92 -19.66 -1.74 -11.61
CA ASP A 92 -20.18 -3.01 -12.14
C ASP A 92 -21.66 -3.09 -11.76
N ASP A 93 -22.53 -3.33 -12.75
CA ASP A 93 -23.97 -3.19 -12.56
C ASP A 93 -24.49 -4.29 -11.61
N GLY A 94 -25.24 -3.88 -10.58
CA GLY A 94 -25.76 -4.79 -9.55
C GLY A 94 -24.71 -5.35 -8.57
N ALA A 95 -23.46 -4.88 -8.57
CA ALA A 95 -22.45 -5.35 -7.64
C ALA A 95 -22.66 -4.80 -6.21
N GLU A 96 -22.68 -5.71 -5.23
CA GLU A 96 -22.74 -5.36 -3.81
C GLU A 96 -21.36 -5.43 -3.17
N TYR A 97 -21.00 -4.41 -2.39
CA TYR A 97 -19.72 -4.31 -1.71
C TYR A 97 -19.90 -4.18 -0.20
N LYS A 98 -18.93 -4.69 0.55
CA LYS A 98 -18.84 -4.54 2.01
C LYS A 98 -17.43 -4.11 2.39
N ILE A 99 -17.36 -3.16 3.31
CA ILE A 99 -16.09 -2.75 3.94
C ILE A 99 -15.96 -3.46 5.27
N LEU A 100 -14.84 -4.11 5.49
CA LEU A 100 -14.48 -4.77 6.73
C LEU A 100 -13.33 -3.99 7.36
N ALA A 101 -13.53 -3.43 8.55
CA ALA A 101 -12.44 -2.90 9.36
C ALA A 101 -11.86 -4.04 10.21
N SER A 102 -10.58 -4.36 10.03
CA SER A 102 -9.89 -5.45 10.72
C SER A 102 -8.70 -4.92 11.49
N LYS A 103 -8.83 -4.82 12.82
CA LYS A 103 -7.82 -4.35 13.79
C LYS A 103 -7.32 -2.91 13.53
N SER A 104 -7.28 -2.15 14.61
CA SER A 104 -6.39 -1.02 14.79
C SER A 104 -5.16 -1.50 15.55
N ASN A 105 -3.96 -1.16 15.10
CA ASN A 105 -2.78 -1.36 15.95
C ASN A 105 -2.93 -0.45 17.17
N ALA A 106 -3.11 -1.03 18.35
CA ALA A 106 -3.03 -0.33 19.62
C ALA A 106 -1.58 -0.45 20.12
N GLY A 107 -0.80 0.62 20.00
CA GLY A 107 0.59 0.65 20.43
C GLY A 107 1.31 1.89 19.91
N ALA A 108 2.31 2.36 20.65
CA ALA A 108 3.19 3.42 20.17
C ALA A 108 3.95 2.95 18.93
N GLU A 109 4.07 3.81 17.92
CA GLU A 109 4.95 3.57 16.78
C GLU A 109 6.40 3.59 17.26
N LEU A 110 7.15 2.51 16.99
CA LEU A 110 8.60 2.49 17.20
C LEU A 110 9.27 3.02 15.93
N THR A 111 9.73 4.26 15.96
CA THR A 111 10.60 4.79 14.90
C THR A 111 12.02 4.28 15.11
N MET A 112 12.44 3.28 14.32
CA MET A 112 13.85 2.88 14.29
C MET A 112 14.62 3.82 13.38
N HIS A 113 15.26 4.84 13.97
CA HIS A 113 16.35 5.52 13.29
C HIS A 113 17.56 4.58 13.28
N ASN A 114 18.08 4.22 12.11
CA ASN A 114 19.39 3.60 12.03
C ASN A 114 20.41 4.67 12.44
N SER A 115 20.69 4.79 13.74
CA SER A 115 21.96 5.34 14.22
C SER A 115 23.01 4.29 13.87
N GLY A 116 23.36 4.21 12.59
CA GLY A 116 24.47 3.40 12.16
C GLY A 116 25.66 3.85 12.98
N ASN A 117 26.11 3.01 13.92
CA ASN A 117 27.45 3.11 14.46
C ASN A 117 28.36 2.86 13.27
N CYS A 118 28.70 3.93 12.57
CA CYS A 118 29.76 3.94 11.58
C CYS A 118 31.04 3.62 12.38
N PRO A 119 31.68 2.45 12.20
CA PRO A 119 32.91 2.18 12.92
C PRO A 119 33.94 3.20 12.45
N THR A 120 34.31 4.10 13.35
CA THR A 120 35.37 5.08 13.14
C THR A 120 36.71 4.34 13.03
N SER A 121 37.06 3.90 11.83
CA SER A 121 38.45 3.84 11.41
C SER A 121 38.63 4.86 10.30
N GLN A 122 39.42 5.89 10.61
CA GLN A 122 39.70 7.06 9.80
C GLN A 122 39.93 6.74 8.32
N ALA A 123 39.02 7.22 7.48
CA ALA A 123 39.35 7.75 6.16
C ALA A 123 38.36 8.89 5.90
N SER A 124 38.87 10.11 5.83
CA SER A 124 38.12 11.30 5.46
C SER A 124 37.54 11.11 4.06
N TYR A 125 36.23 10.91 3.98
CA TYR A 125 35.48 11.11 2.75
C TYR A 125 34.39 12.11 3.08
N ASP A 126 34.54 13.33 2.57
CA ASP A 126 33.55 14.41 2.65
C ASP A 126 32.68 14.30 1.40
N PRO A 127 31.43 13.80 1.48
CA PRO A 127 30.55 13.68 0.32
C PRO A 127 29.81 14.99 0.02
N CYS A 128 30.15 16.11 0.67
CA CYS A 128 29.50 17.41 0.48
C CYS A 128 30.31 18.40 -0.36
N SER A 129 31.34 17.98 -1.10
CA SER A 129 32.13 18.90 -1.94
C SER A 129 31.64 19.07 -3.39
N ASP A 130 30.67 18.29 -3.88
CA ASP A 130 30.22 18.34 -5.29
C ASP A 130 28.70 18.48 -5.46
N CYS A 131 28.11 19.51 -4.84
CA CYS A 131 26.79 20.00 -5.25
C CYS A 131 26.87 21.51 -5.51
N PRO A 132 27.12 21.96 -6.76
CA PRO A 132 26.86 23.34 -7.13
C PRO A 132 25.34 23.52 -7.28
N CYS A 133 24.68 23.94 -6.20
CA CYS A 133 23.41 24.65 -6.32
C CYS A 133 23.75 26.09 -6.75
N ASN A 134 23.55 26.41 -8.02
CA ASN A 134 23.45 27.80 -8.46
C ASN A 134 22.00 28.26 -8.27
N ASP A 135 21.85 29.41 -7.61
CA ASP A 135 20.61 30.21 -7.54
C ASP A 135 20.11 30.65 -8.93
#